data_AF-A0A4D4LK33-F1
#
_entry.id   AF-A0A4D4LK33-F1
#
_cell.length_a   1.000
_cell.length_b   1.000
_cell.length_c   1.000
_cell.angle_alpha   90.00
_cell.angle_beta   90.00
_cell.angle_gamma   90.00
#
_symmetry.space_group_name_H-M   'P 1'
#
loop_
_entity.id
_entity.type
_entity.pdbx_description
1 polymer ?
#
loop_
_entity_poly.entity_id
_entity_poly.type
_entity_poly.pdbx_seq_one_letter_code
_entity_poly.pdbx_strand_id
1 'polypeptide(L)'
;MSDLPRRRLPRRRLPRRLAQLYVGLVLYGVSMGLQLRATLGLDPWDAFHQGLSGHTSLSIGTVTVVVGVAALLLWIPLRQRPGLGTVSNVLVIGPVMDGTLWLIPEPEALAVRIPLLLFAIVLCGAATGLYISARFGPGPRDGLMTGLHRRTGWSIRLVRTGIELTVLGTGFALGGSVGVGTALFALAIGPLSQFFLRVFAIPAPAGTGSGIVARGAAEPQVRDLI
;
A
#
# COMPACT_ATOMS: atom_id res chain seq x y z
N MET A 1 -28.43 20.87 -3.58
CA MET A 1 -28.49 20.12 -2.32
C MET A 1 -28.78 18.65 -2.63
N SER A 2 -27.84 17.96 -3.28
CA SER A 2 -28.04 16.59 -3.78
C SER A 2 -27.44 15.57 -2.80
N ASP A 3 -28.26 15.07 -1.90
CA ASP A 3 -27.95 13.90 -1.07
C ASP A 3 -27.88 12.66 -1.97
N LEU A 4 -26.67 12.34 -2.45
CA LEU A 4 -26.39 11.02 -2.99
C LEU A 4 -26.53 10.00 -1.85
N PRO A 5 -27.31 8.91 -2.02
CA PRO A 5 -27.47 7.91 -0.98
C PRO A 5 -26.10 7.32 -0.67
N ARG A 6 -25.60 7.57 0.54
CA ARG A 6 -24.40 6.94 1.09
C ARG A 6 -24.64 5.42 1.10
N ARG A 7 -24.26 4.73 0.03
CA ARG A 7 -24.34 3.27 -0.12
C ARG A 7 -23.51 2.61 0.97
N ARG A 8 -24.13 2.37 2.13
CA ARG A 8 -23.56 1.58 3.21
C ARG A 8 -23.48 0.15 2.72
N LEU A 9 -22.26 -0.35 2.48
CA LEU A 9 -22.02 -1.77 2.24
C LEU A 9 -22.65 -2.60 3.38
N PRO A 10 -23.21 -3.79 3.09
CA PRO A 10 -23.93 -4.57 4.10
C PRO A 10 -23.07 -4.81 5.35
N ARG A 11 -23.60 -4.44 6.53
CA ARG A 11 -22.95 -4.58 7.86
C ARG A 11 -22.40 -5.98 8.13
N ARG A 12 -22.95 -7.02 7.49
CA ARG A 12 -22.55 -8.44 7.63
C ARG A 12 -21.12 -8.76 7.21
N ARG A 13 -20.40 -7.89 6.48
CA ARG A 13 -18.99 -8.13 6.09
C ARG A 13 -17.97 -7.32 6.90
N LEU A 14 -18.41 -6.55 7.91
CA LEU A 14 -17.51 -5.68 8.67
C LEU A 14 -16.42 -6.43 9.44
N PRO A 15 -16.71 -7.53 10.18
CA PRO A 15 -15.68 -8.28 10.91
C PRO A 15 -14.62 -8.86 9.97
N ARG A 16 -15.04 -9.46 8.85
CA ARG A 16 -14.13 -9.99 7.82
C ARG A 16 -13.22 -8.91 7.24
N ARG A 17 -13.77 -7.72 6.95
CA ARG A 17 -12.98 -6.60 6.43
C ARG A 17 -11.99 -6.09 7.46
N LEU A 18 -12.38 -5.99 8.74
CA LEU A 18 -11.47 -5.58 9.81
C LEU A 18 -10.35 -6.60 10.01
N ALA A 19 -10.67 -7.89 9.98
CA ALA A 19 -9.67 -8.95 10.01
C ALA A 19 -8.70 -8.84 8.82
N GLN A 20 -9.20 -8.66 7.60
CA GLN A 20 -8.34 -8.45 6.42
C GLN A 20 -7.45 -7.21 6.56
N LEU A 21 -7.97 -6.12 7.11
CA LEU A 21 -7.18 -4.92 7.38
C LEU A 21 -6.06 -5.23 8.36
N TYR A 22 -6.37 -5.68 9.58
CA TYR A 22 -5.35 -5.84 10.62
C TYR A 22 -4.37 -6.98 10.34
N VAL A 23 -4.83 -8.10 9.79
CA VAL A 23 -3.93 -9.17 9.34
C VAL A 23 -3.02 -8.65 8.23
N GLY A 24 -3.57 -7.92 7.26
CA GLY A 24 -2.79 -7.30 6.20
C GLY A 24 -1.72 -6.34 6.75
N LEU A 25 -2.06 -5.48 7.71
CA LEU A 25 -1.11 -4.53 8.31
C LEU A 25 -0.01 -5.22 9.14
N VAL A 26 -0.35 -6.26 9.89
CA VAL A 26 0.62 -7.05 10.65
C VAL A 26 1.59 -7.75 9.69
N LEU A 27 1.07 -8.44 8.66
CA LEU A 27 1.93 -9.10 7.67
C LEU A 27 2.80 -8.10 6.89
N TYR A 28 2.32 -6.86 6.70
CA TYR A 28 3.10 -5.79 6.08
C TYR A 28 4.28 -5.40 6.96
N GLY A 29 4.06 -5.14 8.25
CA GLY A 29 5.15 -4.83 9.19
C GLY A 29 6.16 -5.97 9.34
N VAL A 30 5.68 -7.22 9.36
CA VAL A 30 6.55 -8.41 9.35
C VAL A 30 7.39 -8.44 8.09
N SER A 31 6.78 -8.27 6.92
CA SER A 31 7.48 -8.22 5.65
C SER A 31 8.59 -7.16 5.64
N MET A 32 8.32 -5.93 6.09
CA MET A 32 9.34 -4.87 6.19
C MET A 32 10.51 -5.27 7.11
N GLY A 33 10.21 -5.83 8.28
CA GLY A 33 11.24 -6.33 9.20
C GLY A 33 12.11 -7.43 8.59
N LEU A 34 11.51 -8.35 7.83
CA LEU A 34 12.25 -9.41 7.13
C LEU A 34 13.11 -8.88 5.98
N GLN A 35 12.65 -7.86 5.25
CA GLN A 35 13.47 -7.18 4.22
C GLN A 35 14.70 -6.52 4.85
N LEU A 36 14.53 -5.86 5.99
CA LEU A 36 15.64 -5.31 6.78
C LEU A 36 16.62 -6.39 7.22
N ARG A 37 16.14 -7.52 7.73
CA ARG A 37 17.01 -8.65 8.12
C ARG A 37 17.73 -9.30 6.95
N ALA A 38 17.17 -9.27 5.75
CA ALA A 38 17.86 -9.81 4.59
C ALA A 38 19.09 -8.97 4.19
N THR A 39 19.15 -7.68 4.55
CA THR A 39 20.27 -6.76 4.29
C THR A 39 20.77 -6.74 2.83
N LEU A 40 19.89 -7.01 1.86
CA LEU A 40 20.23 -7.10 0.42
C LEU A 40 19.73 -5.87 -0.38
N GLY A 41 19.27 -4.83 0.32
CA GLY A 41 18.64 -3.64 -0.26
C GLY A 41 17.15 -3.59 0.06
N LEU A 42 16.63 -2.38 0.24
CA LEU A 42 15.26 -2.10 0.68
C LEU A 42 14.45 -1.43 -0.42
N ASP A 43 13.12 -1.42 -0.28
CA ASP A 43 12.30 -0.56 -1.12
C ASP A 43 12.54 0.93 -0.79
N PRO A 44 12.15 1.87 -1.67
CA PRO A 44 12.42 3.29 -1.50
C PRO A 44 12.10 3.85 -0.11
N TRP A 45 10.94 3.49 0.45
CA TRP A 45 10.49 4.06 1.72
C TRP A 45 11.24 3.47 2.89
N ASP A 46 11.51 2.16 2.87
CA ASP A 46 12.29 1.51 3.92
C ASP A 46 13.76 1.94 3.90
N ALA A 47 14.34 2.19 2.72
CA ALA A 47 15.66 2.82 2.61
C ALA A 47 15.66 4.22 3.24
N PHE A 48 14.60 5.02 3.02
CA PHE A 48 14.45 6.33 3.66
C PHE A 48 14.28 6.24 5.17
N HIS A 49 13.40 5.35 5.66
CA HIS A 49 13.20 5.15 7.10
C HIS A 49 14.49 4.66 7.78
N GLN A 50 15.21 3.74 7.15
CA GLN A 50 16.49 3.25 7.65
C GLN A 50 17.52 4.36 7.71
N GLY A 51 17.69 5.12 6.61
CA GLY A 51 18.62 6.26 6.57
C GLY A 51 18.29 7.27 7.67
N LEU A 52 17.02 7.68 7.79
CA LEU A 52 16.59 8.62 8.81
C LEU A 52 16.77 8.09 10.24
N SER A 53 16.51 6.80 10.48
CA SER A 53 16.78 6.18 11.79
C SER A 53 18.25 6.24 12.18
N GLY A 54 19.18 6.13 11.21
CA GLY A 54 20.62 6.25 11.47
C GLY A 54 21.07 7.63 11.96
N HIS A 55 20.28 8.68 11.73
CA HIS A 55 20.54 10.05 12.18
C HIS A 55 19.70 10.47 13.40
N THR A 56 18.98 9.52 14.01
CA THR A 56 18.15 9.79 15.20
C THR A 56 18.37 8.71 16.25
N SER A 57 17.91 8.94 17.48
CA SER A 57 17.89 7.90 18.52
C SER A 57 16.63 7.02 18.46
N LEU A 58 15.82 7.16 17.41
CA LEU A 58 14.53 6.49 17.27
C LEU A 58 14.70 5.14 16.57
N SER A 59 13.89 4.15 16.97
CA SER A 59 13.79 2.90 16.23
C SER A 59 13.27 3.15 14.81
N ILE A 60 13.63 2.29 13.88
CA ILE A 60 13.14 2.39 12.50
C ILE A 60 11.60 2.26 12.45
N GLY A 61 10.97 1.45 13.31
CA GLY A 61 9.51 1.40 13.46
C GLY A 61 8.92 2.74 13.89
N THR A 62 9.53 3.40 14.86
CA THR A 62 9.10 4.74 15.30
C THR A 62 9.26 5.77 14.18
N VAL A 63 10.38 5.73 13.45
CA VAL A 63 10.60 6.60 12.28
C VAL A 63 9.52 6.39 11.22
N THR A 64 9.16 5.14 10.91
CA THR A 64 8.07 4.80 9.99
C THR A 64 6.74 5.41 10.45
N VAL A 65 6.42 5.37 11.75
CA VAL A 65 5.21 6.01 12.30
C VAL A 65 5.28 7.53 12.11
N VAL A 66 6.40 8.16 12.49
CA VAL A 66 6.58 9.61 12.40
C VAL A 66 6.47 10.11 10.96
N VAL A 67 7.15 9.44 10.02
CA VAL A 67 7.07 9.76 8.59
C VAL A 67 5.66 9.54 8.06
N GLY A 68 4.98 8.47 8.51
CA GLY A 68 3.58 8.22 8.20
C GLY A 68 2.66 9.35 8.68
N VAL A 69 2.83 9.83 9.91
CA VAL A 69 2.10 10.98 10.45
C VAL A 69 2.40 12.24 9.65
N ALA A 70 3.68 12.52 9.34
CA ALA A 70 4.07 13.67 8.52
C ALA A 70 3.42 13.62 7.13
N ALA A 71 3.39 12.45 6.50
CA ALA A 71 2.70 12.23 5.22
C ALA A 71 1.20 12.51 5.32
N LEU A 72 0.54 12.18 6.44
CA LEU A 72 -0.86 12.54 6.67
C LEU A 72 -1.06 14.03 6.93
N LEU A 73 -0.13 14.72 7.57
CA LEU A 73 -0.20 16.17 7.71
C LEU A 73 -0.11 16.88 6.36
N LEU A 74 0.69 16.35 5.43
CA LEU A 74 0.73 16.82 4.04
C LEU A 74 -0.60 16.62 3.29
N TRP A 75 -1.55 15.84 3.84
CA TRP A 75 -2.89 15.74 3.26
C TRP A 75 -3.81 16.92 3.62
N ILE A 76 -3.50 17.68 4.67
CA ILE A 76 -4.26 18.88 5.07
C ILE A 76 -4.40 19.86 3.91
N PRO A 77 -3.31 20.28 3.22
CA PRO A 77 -3.47 21.09 2.02
C PRO A 77 -4.19 20.29 0.92
N LEU A 78 -3.98 18.99 0.79
CA LEU A 78 -4.63 18.16 -0.24
C LEU A 78 -6.15 17.93 -0.01
N ARG A 79 -6.71 18.40 1.12
CA ARG A 79 -8.13 18.25 1.52
C ARG A 79 -8.62 16.79 1.48
N GLN A 80 -7.75 15.84 1.81
CA GLN A 80 -8.11 14.42 1.87
C GLN A 80 -8.47 14.01 3.29
N ARG A 81 -9.53 13.23 3.43
CA ARG A 81 -9.95 12.70 4.73
C ARG A 81 -9.30 11.33 4.94
N PRO A 82 -8.41 11.15 5.94
CA PRO A 82 -7.84 9.84 6.25
C PRO A 82 -8.95 8.87 6.67
N GLY A 83 -8.89 7.65 6.15
CA GLY A 83 -9.79 6.57 6.55
C GLY A 83 -9.23 5.80 7.75
N LEU A 84 -10.04 4.89 8.31
CA LEU A 84 -9.58 3.98 9.38
C LEU A 84 -8.33 3.22 8.95
N GLY A 85 -8.31 2.71 7.71
CA GLY A 85 -7.17 1.95 7.19
C GLY A 85 -5.90 2.80 7.10
N THR A 86 -6.05 4.09 6.80
CA THR A 86 -4.93 5.04 6.72
C THR A 86 -4.29 5.24 8.09
N VAL A 87 -5.09 5.49 9.13
CA VAL A 87 -4.58 5.71 10.49
C VAL A 87 -4.03 4.40 11.07
N SER A 88 -4.73 3.28 10.90
CA SER A 88 -4.26 1.98 11.35
C SER A 88 -2.95 1.59 10.68
N ASN A 89 -2.76 1.89 9.39
CA ASN A 89 -1.52 1.60 8.68
C ASN A 89 -0.31 2.29 9.35
N VAL A 90 -0.43 3.58 9.63
CA VAL A 90 0.63 4.35 10.31
C VAL A 90 0.94 3.77 11.68
N LEU A 91 -0.09 3.45 12.47
CA LEU A 91 0.09 3.07 13.88
C LEU A 91 0.49 1.60 14.09
N VAL A 92 0.12 0.70 13.18
CA VAL A 92 0.34 -0.76 13.36
C VAL A 92 1.67 -1.20 12.76
N ILE A 93 2.04 -0.68 11.59
CA ILE A 93 3.18 -1.20 10.84
C ILE A 93 4.51 -1.02 11.58
N GLY A 94 4.76 0.17 12.12
CA GLY A 94 6.01 0.49 12.82
C GLY A 94 6.28 -0.45 14.01
N PRO A 95 5.37 -0.57 14.99
CA PRO A 95 5.55 -1.49 16.12
C PRO A 95 5.72 -2.96 15.71
N VAL A 96 5.00 -3.42 14.68
CA VAL A 96 5.13 -4.80 14.19
C VAL A 96 6.49 -5.01 13.51
N MET A 97 6.98 -4.02 12.78
CA MET A 97 8.31 -4.05 12.18
C MET A 97 9.40 -4.14 13.26
N ASP A 98 9.35 -3.28 14.29
CA ASP A 98 10.28 -3.34 15.42
C ASP A 98 10.20 -4.69 16.16
N GLY A 99 8.99 -5.21 16.38
CA GLY A 99 8.79 -6.53 16.98
C GLY A 99 9.38 -7.67 16.12
N THR A 100 9.30 -7.54 14.80
CA THR A 100 9.91 -8.51 13.86
C THR A 100 11.43 -8.44 13.92
N LEU A 101 12.01 -7.24 13.97
CA LEU A 101 13.44 -7.06 14.15
C LEU A 101 13.90 -7.63 15.50
N TRP A 102 13.14 -7.40 16.56
CA TRP A 102 13.48 -7.96 17.88
C TRP A 102 13.45 -9.50 17.88
N LEU A 103 12.47 -10.11 17.20
CA LEU A 103 12.28 -11.57 17.21
C LEU A 103 13.21 -12.32 16.24
N ILE A 104 13.49 -11.75 15.08
CA ILE A 104 14.25 -12.42 14.01
C ILE A 104 15.68 -11.88 14.04
N PRO A 105 16.70 -12.69 14.35
CA PRO A 105 18.09 -12.28 14.28
C PRO A 105 18.55 -11.98 12.84
N GLU A 106 19.68 -11.28 12.69
CA GLU A 106 20.28 -11.08 11.37
C GLU A 106 20.98 -12.36 10.89
N PRO A 107 20.55 -12.94 9.75
CA PRO A 107 21.23 -14.10 9.18
C PRO A 107 22.55 -13.69 8.51
N GLU A 108 23.65 -14.37 8.84
CA GLU A 108 24.95 -14.11 8.21
C GLU A 108 25.05 -14.69 6.80
N ALA A 109 24.53 -15.92 6.62
CA ALA A 109 24.67 -16.66 5.37
C ALA A 109 23.79 -16.11 4.24
N LEU A 110 24.39 -15.81 3.09
CA LEU A 110 23.67 -15.39 1.89
C LEU A 110 22.61 -16.40 1.44
N ALA A 111 22.87 -17.70 1.65
CA ALA A 111 21.92 -18.78 1.36
C ALA A 111 20.60 -18.67 2.15
N VAL A 112 20.60 -17.95 3.28
CA VAL A 112 19.40 -17.65 4.08
C VAL A 112 18.83 -16.28 3.72
N ARG A 113 19.68 -15.28 3.51
CA ARG A 113 19.28 -13.90 3.19
C ARG A 113 18.47 -13.81 1.89
N ILE A 114 18.87 -14.54 0.85
CA ILE A 114 18.17 -14.54 -0.46
C ILE A 114 16.73 -15.07 -0.35
N PRO A 115 16.48 -16.29 0.14
CA PRO A 115 15.11 -16.79 0.27
C PRO A 115 14.29 -15.96 1.27
N LEU A 116 14.93 -15.40 2.31
CA LEU A 116 14.27 -14.49 3.25
C LEU A 116 13.75 -13.23 2.55
N LEU A 117 14.58 -12.59 1.72
CA LEU A 117 14.17 -11.44 0.92
C LEU A 117 13.04 -11.80 -0.04
N LEU A 118 13.17 -12.90 -0.78
CA LEU A 118 12.14 -13.33 -1.74
C LEU A 118 10.80 -13.56 -1.05
N PHE A 119 10.81 -14.26 0.07
CA PHE A 119 9.63 -14.47 0.90
C PHE A 119 9.05 -13.14 1.39
N ALA A 120 9.90 -12.24 1.89
CA ALA A 120 9.47 -10.94 2.39
C ALA A 120 8.79 -10.10 1.29
N ILE A 121 9.31 -10.10 0.06
CA ILE A 121 8.70 -9.38 -1.08
C ILE A 121 7.33 -9.96 -1.43
N VAL A 122 7.20 -11.28 -1.51
CA VAL A 122 5.92 -11.95 -1.78
C VAL A 122 4.92 -11.65 -0.67
N LEU A 123 5.37 -11.71 0.59
CA LEU A 123 4.57 -11.37 1.76
C LEU A 123 4.11 -9.92 1.72
N CYS A 124 4.96 -8.98 1.28
CA CYS A 124 4.60 -7.57 1.10
C CYS A 124 3.43 -7.42 0.10
N GLY A 125 3.50 -8.12 -1.03
CA GLY A 125 2.43 -8.13 -2.03
C GLY A 125 1.12 -8.69 -1.47
N ALA A 126 1.19 -9.81 -0.74
CA ALA A 126 0.04 -10.45 -0.11
C ALA A 126 -0.62 -9.55 0.95
N ALA A 127 0.20 -8.97 1.83
CA ALA A 127 -0.21 -8.01 2.85
C ALA A 127 -0.89 -6.78 2.23
N THR A 128 -0.32 -6.25 1.15
CA THR A 128 -0.88 -5.14 0.37
C THR A 128 -2.26 -5.48 -0.17
N GLY A 129 -2.41 -6.66 -0.79
CA GLY A 129 -3.70 -7.14 -1.28
C GLY A 129 -4.76 -7.26 -0.17
N LEU A 130 -4.38 -7.82 0.99
CA LEU A 130 -5.27 -7.99 2.14
C LEU A 130 -5.78 -6.66 2.69
N TYR A 131 -4.88 -5.72 3.00
CA TYR A 131 -5.30 -4.50 3.68
C TYR A 131 -6.08 -3.56 2.73
N ILE A 132 -5.68 -3.48 1.44
CA ILE A 132 -6.39 -2.64 0.46
C ILE A 132 -7.76 -3.23 0.14
N SER A 133 -7.87 -4.56 -0.02
CA SER A 133 -9.16 -5.23 -0.31
C SER A 133 -10.19 -5.07 0.81
N ALA A 134 -9.75 -4.72 2.04
CA ALA A 134 -10.63 -4.37 3.15
C ALA A 134 -11.40 -3.05 2.94
N ARG A 135 -10.99 -2.19 1.99
CA ARG A 135 -11.67 -0.94 1.58
C ARG A 135 -11.91 0.05 2.74
N PHE A 136 -10.93 0.21 3.64
CA PHE A 136 -10.99 1.18 4.75
C PHE A 136 -10.24 2.50 4.48
N GLY A 137 -9.79 2.70 3.25
CA GLY A 137 -9.01 3.86 2.83
C GLY A 137 -7.59 3.45 2.43
N PRO A 138 -6.94 4.25 1.57
CA PRO A 138 -5.56 4.01 1.13
C PRO A 138 -4.54 4.29 2.24
N GLY A 139 -3.31 3.77 2.10
CA GLY A 139 -2.20 4.15 2.98
C GLY A 139 -1.76 5.62 2.80
N PRO A 140 -0.94 6.17 3.72
CA PRO A 140 -0.45 7.55 3.66
C PRO A 140 0.27 7.87 2.33
N ARG A 141 1.12 6.95 1.88
CA ARG A 141 1.84 7.01 0.60
C ARG A 141 0.88 7.08 -0.60
N ASP A 142 -0.12 6.21 -0.63
CA ASP A 142 -1.07 6.12 -1.74
C ASP A 142 -1.96 7.36 -1.83
N GLY A 143 -2.35 7.93 -0.69
CA GLY A 143 -3.09 9.19 -0.72
C GLY A 143 -2.21 10.40 -1.07
N LEU A 144 -0.91 10.42 -0.74
CA LEU A 144 -0.01 11.45 -1.28
C LEU A 144 0.01 11.41 -2.81
N MET A 145 0.19 10.23 -3.40
CA MET A 145 0.20 10.02 -4.85
C MET A 145 -1.11 10.51 -5.50
N THR A 146 -2.27 10.06 -5.00
CA THR A 146 -3.56 10.46 -5.57
C THR A 146 -3.90 11.93 -5.32
N GLY A 147 -3.40 12.50 -4.21
CA GLY A 147 -3.56 13.92 -3.89
C GLY A 147 -2.79 14.84 -4.81
N LEU A 148 -1.51 14.54 -5.03
CA LEU A 148 -0.67 15.28 -5.96
C LEU A 148 -1.24 15.21 -7.37
N HIS A 149 -1.68 14.03 -7.83
CA HIS A 149 -2.36 13.89 -9.12
C HIS A 149 -3.57 14.83 -9.23
N ARG A 150 -4.48 14.82 -8.24
CA ARG A 150 -5.68 15.68 -8.25
C ARG A 150 -5.36 17.17 -8.22
N ARG A 151 -4.23 17.58 -7.64
CA ARG A 151 -3.83 18.98 -7.50
C ARG A 151 -3.02 19.50 -8.69
N THR A 152 -2.18 18.67 -9.30
CA THR A 152 -1.25 19.06 -10.38
C THR A 152 -1.74 18.67 -11.78
N GLY A 153 -2.64 17.68 -11.88
CA GLY A 153 -3.05 17.09 -13.15
C GLY A 153 -2.03 16.10 -13.75
N TRP A 154 -0.86 15.91 -13.12
CA TRP A 154 0.16 14.99 -13.62
C TRP A 154 -0.28 13.54 -13.55
N SER A 155 0.21 12.69 -14.46
CA SER A 155 -0.15 11.27 -14.43
C SER A 155 0.24 10.59 -13.11
N ILE A 156 -0.59 9.64 -12.64
CA ILE A 156 -0.33 8.86 -11.42
C ILE A 156 1.04 8.17 -11.49
N ARG A 157 1.43 7.67 -12.68
CA ARG A 157 2.72 7.03 -12.90
C ARG A 157 3.87 8.02 -12.65
N LEU A 158 3.80 9.21 -13.20
CA LEU A 158 4.83 10.23 -13.03
C LEU A 158 4.97 10.65 -11.56
N VAL A 159 3.84 10.93 -10.89
CA VAL A 159 3.84 11.31 -9.47
C VAL A 159 4.44 10.19 -8.61
N ARG A 160 4.04 8.93 -8.86
CA ARG A 160 4.57 7.77 -8.15
C ARG A 160 6.07 7.66 -8.31
N THR A 161 6.56 7.65 -9.54
CA THR A 161 7.98 7.52 -9.85
C THR A 161 8.79 8.68 -9.26
N GLY A 162 8.28 9.92 -9.36
CA GLY A 162 8.95 11.07 -8.77
C GLY A 162 9.09 10.96 -7.25
N ILE A 163 8.02 10.58 -6.55
CA ILE A 163 8.06 10.35 -5.09
C ILE A 163 9.02 9.20 -4.77
N GLU A 164 8.90 8.06 -5.45
CA GLU A 164 9.75 6.89 -5.19
C GLU A 164 11.23 7.19 -5.40
N LEU A 165 11.59 7.89 -6.48
CA LEU A 165 12.99 8.28 -6.74
C LEU A 165 13.49 9.31 -5.74
N THR A 166 12.66 10.27 -5.35
CA THR A 166 13.05 11.29 -4.36
C THR A 166 13.30 10.64 -2.99
N VAL A 167 12.40 9.77 -2.55
CA VAL A 167 12.51 9.08 -1.27
C VAL A 167 13.69 8.10 -1.28
N LEU A 168 13.86 7.31 -2.36
CA LEU A 168 15.01 6.41 -2.51
C LEU A 168 16.33 7.19 -2.52
N GLY A 169 16.42 8.27 -3.29
CA GLY A 169 17.62 9.10 -3.38
C GLY A 169 17.98 9.78 -2.06
N THR A 170 16.97 10.29 -1.35
CA THR A 170 17.15 10.87 -0.02
C THR A 170 17.57 9.80 0.99
N GLY A 171 16.90 8.63 0.98
CA GLY A 171 17.25 7.51 1.83
C GLY A 171 18.67 7.03 1.61
N PHE A 172 19.08 6.86 0.36
CA PHE A 172 20.45 6.50 0.00
C PHE A 172 21.47 7.54 0.49
N ALA A 173 21.19 8.83 0.28
CA ALA A 173 22.05 9.90 0.77
C ALA A 173 22.18 9.94 2.30
N LEU A 174 21.13 9.51 3.01
CA LEU A 174 21.13 9.38 4.47
C LEU A 174 21.78 8.08 4.98
N GLY A 175 22.24 7.19 4.10
CA GLY A 175 22.86 5.91 4.46
C GLY A 175 21.91 4.71 4.47
N GLY A 176 20.72 4.84 3.89
CA GLY A 176 19.78 3.74 3.67
C GLY A 176 20.29 2.72 2.66
N SER A 177 19.94 1.45 2.88
CA SER A 177 20.44 0.32 2.09
C SER A 177 19.77 0.25 0.72
N VAL A 178 20.56 0.42 -0.34
CA VAL A 178 20.15 0.23 -1.72
C VAL A 178 20.99 -0.87 -2.35
N GLY A 179 20.34 -1.85 -2.98
CA GLY A 179 21.02 -3.01 -3.53
C GLY A 179 20.17 -3.83 -4.50
N VAL A 180 20.57 -5.09 -4.72
CA VAL A 180 19.86 -6.02 -5.62
C VAL A 180 18.41 -6.22 -5.17
N GLY A 181 18.17 -6.25 -3.87
CA GLY A 181 16.81 -6.35 -3.31
C GLY A 181 15.93 -5.16 -3.64
N THR A 182 16.49 -3.95 -3.75
CA THR A 182 15.76 -2.74 -4.18
C THR A 182 15.27 -2.89 -5.62
N ALA A 183 16.15 -3.33 -6.53
CA ALA A 183 15.79 -3.56 -7.93
C ALA A 183 14.75 -4.67 -8.07
N LEU A 184 14.95 -5.78 -7.35
CA LEU A 184 14.02 -6.90 -7.33
C LEU A 184 12.64 -6.48 -6.81
N PHE A 185 12.59 -5.72 -5.71
CA PHE A 185 11.34 -5.20 -5.15
C PHE A 185 10.63 -4.31 -6.17
N ALA A 186 11.33 -3.36 -6.79
CA ALA A 186 10.76 -2.44 -7.77
C ALA A 186 10.10 -3.18 -8.95
N LEU A 187 10.72 -4.26 -9.42
CA LEU A 187 10.19 -5.10 -10.50
C LEU A 187 9.03 -6.00 -10.05
N ALA A 188 9.11 -6.58 -8.86
CA ALA A 188 8.17 -7.60 -8.40
C ALA A 188 6.90 -7.04 -7.74
N ILE A 189 7.00 -5.92 -7.01
CA ILE A 189 5.91 -5.45 -6.14
C ILE A 189 4.66 -5.05 -6.92
N GLY A 190 4.83 -4.50 -8.13
CA GLY A 190 3.71 -4.10 -9.00
C GLY A 190 2.83 -5.29 -9.39
N PRO A 191 3.39 -6.30 -10.11
CA PRO A 191 2.67 -7.53 -10.44
C PRO A 191 2.11 -8.28 -9.23
N LEU A 192 2.91 -8.43 -8.16
CA LEU A 192 2.48 -9.13 -6.95
C LEU A 192 1.28 -8.45 -6.27
N SER A 193 1.34 -7.13 -6.12
CA SER A 193 0.23 -6.37 -5.53
C SER A 193 -1.04 -6.51 -6.36
N GLN A 194 -0.94 -6.44 -7.70
CA GLN A 194 -2.09 -6.63 -8.59
C GLN A 194 -2.68 -8.05 -8.48
N PHE A 195 -1.83 -9.07 -8.42
CA PHE A 195 -2.24 -10.46 -8.24
C PHE A 195 -3.00 -10.63 -6.92
N PHE A 196 -2.41 -10.24 -5.79
CA PHE A 196 -3.02 -10.44 -4.48
C PHE A 196 -4.26 -9.57 -4.26
N LEU A 197 -4.33 -8.38 -4.86
CA LEU A 197 -5.56 -7.59 -4.87
C LEU A 197 -6.74 -8.34 -5.50
N ARG A 198 -6.50 -9.11 -6.58
CA ARG A 198 -7.53 -9.94 -7.21
C ARG A 198 -7.88 -11.15 -6.34
N VAL A 199 -6.87 -11.81 -5.76
CA VAL A 199 -7.04 -12.98 -4.88
C VAL A 199 -7.88 -12.63 -3.65
N PHE A 200 -7.60 -11.49 -3.01
CA PHE A 200 -8.29 -11.09 -1.78
C PHE A 200 -9.51 -10.19 -2.01
N ALA A 201 -9.85 -9.91 -3.28
CA ALA A 201 -10.99 -9.08 -3.63
C ALA A 201 -12.27 -9.63 -2.98
N ILE A 202 -12.94 -8.80 -2.19
CA ILE A 202 -14.27 -9.14 -1.69
C ILE A 202 -15.25 -8.94 -2.84
N PRO A 203 -15.99 -10.00 -3.28
CA PRO A 203 -17.01 -9.87 -4.30
C PRO A 203 -18.06 -8.86 -3.86
N ALA A 204 -18.38 -7.91 -4.74
CA ALA A 204 -19.57 -7.08 -4.55
C ALA A 204 -20.80 -7.99 -4.56
N PRO A 205 -21.88 -7.67 -3.82
CA PRO A 205 -23.11 -8.46 -3.88
C PRO A 205 -23.56 -8.65 -5.34
N ALA A 206 -23.71 -9.90 -5.77
CA ALA A 206 -24.42 -10.24 -7.00
C ALA A 206 -25.84 -9.67 -6.86
N GLY A 207 -26.17 -8.71 -7.72
CA GLY A 207 -27.36 -7.87 -7.56
C GLY A 207 -27.23 -6.46 -8.14
N THR A 208 -26.05 -6.07 -8.65
CA THR A 208 -25.98 -5.00 -9.64
C THR A 208 -25.80 -5.64 -11.01
N GLY A 209 -26.87 -6.31 -11.48
CA GLY A 209 -26.99 -6.60 -12.89
C GLY A 209 -26.86 -5.27 -13.62
N SER A 210 -25.84 -5.15 -14.48
CA SER A 210 -25.83 -4.11 -15.49
C SER A 210 -26.89 -4.46 -16.54
N GLY A 211 -28.17 -4.39 -16.14
CA GLY A 211 -29.33 -4.37 -17.03
C GLY A 211 -29.47 -3.05 -17.76
N ILE A 212 -28.37 -2.30 -17.92
CA ILE A 212 -28.28 -1.07 -18.72
C ILE A 212 -27.37 -1.28 -19.94
N VAL A 213 -26.57 -2.37 -20.01
CA VAL A 213 -25.83 -2.74 -21.23
C VAL A 213 -26.61 -3.77 -22.09
N ALA A 214 -27.70 -4.35 -21.56
CA ALA A 214 -28.58 -5.29 -22.30
C ALA A 214 -29.96 -4.69 -22.67
N ARG A 215 -30.15 -3.37 -22.60
CA ARG A 215 -31.30 -2.66 -23.20
C ARG A 215 -30.89 -1.70 -24.33
N GLY A 216 -29.71 -1.91 -24.91
CA GLY A 216 -29.24 -1.21 -26.11
C GLY A 216 -29.15 -2.11 -27.35
N ALA A 217 -29.55 -3.38 -27.23
CA ALA A 217 -29.54 -4.36 -28.32
C ALA A 217 -30.80 -5.22 -28.20
N ALA A 218 -31.62 -5.22 -29.27
CA ALA A 218 -33.00 -5.72 -29.40
C ALA A 218 -34.05 -4.76 -28.79
N GLU A 219 -35.00 -4.16 -29.54
CA GLU A 219 -35.66 -4.55 -30.81
C GLU A 219 -36.54 -3.36 -31.34
N PRO A 220 -37.41 -3.45 -32.38
CA PRO A 220 -37.19 -3.00 -33.77
C PRO A 220 -38.15 -1.87 -34.29
N GLN A 221 -37.91 -1.46 -35.54
CA GLN A 221 -38.83 -0.83 -36.54
C GLN A 221 -39.41 0.56 -36.28
N VAL A 222 -39.08 1.54 -37.15
CA VAL A 222 -40.04 2.13 -38.13
C VAL A 222 -39.24 2.61 -39.36
N ARG A 223 -39.47 1.93 -40.49
CA ARG A 223 -39.39 2.50 -41.84
C ARG A 223 -40.66 3.33 -42.01
N ASP A 224 -40.53 4.61 -42.37
CA ASP A 224 -41.37 5.34 -43.34
C ASP A 224 -41.12 6.87 -43.24
N LEU A 225 -40.99 7.50 -44.42
CA LEU A 225 -40.84 8.95 -44.71
C LEU A 225 -39.50 9.58 -44.28
N ILE A 226 -38.60 10.05 -45.15
CA ILE A 226 -38.64 10.59 -46.52
C ILE A 226 -37.38 10.11 -47.27
#